data_AF-A0A401ZKM3-F1
#
_entry.id   AF-A0A401ZKM3-F1
#
_cell.length_a   1.000
_cell.length_b   1.000
_cell.length_c   1.000
_cell.angle_alpha   90.00
_cell.angle_beta   90.00
_cell.angle_gamma   90.00
#
_symmetry.space_group_name_H-M   'P 1'
#
loop_
_entity.id
_entity.type
_entity.pdbx_description
1 polymer ?
#
loop_
_entity_poly.entity_id
_entity_poly.type
_entity_poly.pdbx_seq_one_letter_code
_entity_poly.pdbx_strand_id
1 'polypeptide(L)'
;MELSNFPMKSQRSEDPTQANREYDCVATSIAACIQFLTGQPTTGSQLKNSIYGASYIGATYVSDYVAEVARHGVDLHTVDGEMSTLLSRIRSELAQGHPVVAAELDPYVSASLDWTHMIAFYGCSATTLTAMDPYIAQPVTKSDADWLKVLKYNEIWPLSKQPSALVKHVPAGWKDDGTTLTAPNGKVVVKGFRDYILTHGWDSDDLPLENEQGVAQLEVGNPGLGGGSRQRFRRTTLEWSPTHPVFEAWTGQELMALEQMGRQLTKERDTLKAQLTSTHA
;
A
#
# COMPACT_ATOMS: atom_id res chain seq x y z
N MET A 1 -13.01 16.50 -17.95
CA MET A 1 -11.82 15.67 -18.12
C MET A 1 -12.26 14.22 -18.04
N GLU A 2 -11.73 13.37 -18.89
CA GLU A 2 -11.97 11.92 -18.84
C GLU A 2 -10.66 11.19 -19.03
N LEU A 3 -10.49 10.09 -18.30
CA LEU A 3 -9.40 9.15 -18.48
C LEU A 3 -9.60 8.44 -19.83
N SER A 4 -8.85 8.91 -20.83
CA SER A 4 -9.01 8.45 -22.21
C SER A 4 -8.69 6.96 -22.31
N ASN A 5 -9.55 6.20 -23.00
CA ASN A 5 -9.46 4.73 -23.13
C ASN A 5 -9.69 3.95 -21.83
N PHE A 6 -10.37 4.52 -20.84
CA PHE A 6 -10.81 3.75 -19.67
C PHE A 6 -11.72 2.58 -20.12
N PRO A 7 -11.43 1.32 -19.73
CA PRO A 7 -12.15 0.15 -20.24
C PRO A 7 -13.54 0.03 -19.62
N MET A 8 -14.59 -0.04 -20.45
CA MET A 8 -15.95 -0.35 -20.00
C MET A 8 -16.10 -1.88 -19.83
N LYS A 9 -15.86 -2.37 -18.61
CA LYS A 9 -15.93 -3.80 -18.28
C LYS A 9 -17.31 -4.19 -17.75
N SER A 10 -17.67 -5.46 -17.96
CA SER A 10 -18.95 -6.05 -17.55
C SER A 10 -18.69 -7.23 -16.63
N GLN A 11 -19.11 -7.17 -15.37
CA GLN A 11 -18.97 -8.28 -14.42
C GLN A 11 -19.74 -9.53 -14.89
N ARG A 12 -20.83 -9.33 -15.65
CA ARG A 12 -21.71 -10.42 -16.10
C ARG A 12 -21.24 -11.13 -17.35
N SER A 13 -20.40 -10.48 -18.17
CA SER A 13 -20.02 -10.99 -19.49
C SER A 13 -18.52 -11.08 -19.75
N GLU A 14 -17.65 -10.59 -18.86
CA GLU A 14 -16.20 -10.78 -19.00
C GLU A 14 -15.79 -12.25 -18.90
N ASP A 15 -16.51 -13.02 -18.09
CA ASP A 15 -16.34 -14.47 -17.93
C ASP A 15 -17.71 -15.10 -17.66
N PRO A 16 -18.40 -15.64 -18.69
CA PRO A 16 -19.73 -16.20 -18.53
C PRO A 16 -19.75 -17.47 -17.66
N THR A 17 -18.59 -18.06 -17.37
CA THR A 17 -18.45 -19.28 -16.55
C THR A 17 -18.25 -18.98 -15.05
N GLN A 18 -18.04 -17.71 -14.70
CA GLN A 18 -17.81 -17.29 -13.33
C GLN A 18 -19.06 -17.48 -12.45
N ALA A 19 -18.91 -18.26 -11.39
CA ALA A 19 -19.99 -18.54 -10.44
C ALA A 19 -20.43 -17.29 -9.66
N ASN A 20 -19.53 -16.31 -9.49
CA ASN A 20 -19.79 -15.09 -8.73
C ASN A 20 -20.16 -13.86 -9.58
N ARG A 21 -20.44 -14.02 -10.88
CA ARG A 21 -20.59 -12.89 -11.82
C ARG A 21 -21.64 -11.84 -11.42
N GLU A 22 -22.63 -12.21 -10.61
CA GLU A 22 -23.66 -11.29 -10.10
C GLU A 22 -23.16 -10.44 -8.91
N TYR A 23 -22.04 -10.80 -8.28
CA TYR A 23 -21.45 -10.13 -7.10
C TYR A 23 -20.02 -9.61 -7.34
N ASP A 24 -19.49 -9.72 -8.56
CA ASP A 24 -18.11 -9.33 -8.92
C ASP A 24 -17.94 -7.83 -9.23
N CYS A 25 -18.84 -6.95 -8.75
CA CYS A 25 -18.78 -5.51 -8.99
C CYS A 25 -17.47 -4.88 -8.48
N VAL A 26 -16.98 -5.34 -7.31
CA VAL A 26 -15.70 -4.92 -6.71
C VAL A 26 -14.54 -5.30 -7.64
N ALA A 27 -14.43 -6.60 -7.96
CA ALA A 27 -13.32 -7.14 -8.73
C ALA A 27 -13.29 -6.53 -10.14
N THR A 28 -14.44 -6.39 -10.80
CA THR A 28 -14.55 -5.86 -12.15
C THR A 28 -14.18 -4.36 -12.21
N SER A 29 -14.61 -3.59 -11.21
CA SER A 29 -14.23 -2.16 -11.09
C SER A 29 -12.72 -2.01 -10.91
N ILE A 30 -12.11 -2.79 -10.02
CA ILE A 30 -10.65 -2.79 -9.81
C ILE A 30 -9.91 -3.25 -11.07
N ALA A 31 -10.38 -4.30 -11.75
CA ALA A 31 -9.76 -4.79 -12.98
C ALA A 31 -9.79 -3.74 -14.10
N ALA A 32 -10.85 -2.94 -14.22
CA ALA A 32 -10.91 -1.83 -15.16
C ALA A 32 -9.84 -0.77 -14.85
N CYS A 33 -9.67 -0.42 -13.58
CA CYS A 33 -8.64 0.50 -13.12
C CYS A 33 -7.22 -0.03 -13.38
N ILE A 34 -6.94 -1.30 -13.07
CA ILE A 34 -5.64 -1.94 -13.35
C ILE A 34 -5.34 -1.93 -14.85
N GLN A 35 -6.31 -2.35 -15.68
CA GLN A 35 -6.13 -2.39 -17.12
C GLN A 35 -5.87 -1.00 -17.70
N PHE A 36 -6.55 0.03 -17.20
CA PHE A 36 -6.30 1.42 -17.58
C PHE A 36 -4.86 1.87 -17.22
N LEU A 37 -4.43 1.65 -15.98
CA LEU A 37 -3.13 2.15 -15.47
C LEU A 37 -1.92 1.40 -16.07
N THR A 38 -2.08 0.12 -16.34
CA THR A 38 -0.98 -0.77 -16.75
C THR A 38 -0.98 -1.08 -18.23
N GLY A 39 -2.12 -0.92 -18.91
CA GLY A 39 -2.35 -1.42 -20.26
C GLY A 39 -2.47 -2.95 -20.36
N GLN A 40 -2.34 -3.68 -19.24
CA GLN A 40 -2.43 -5.13 -19.23
C GLN A 40 -3.90 -5.57 -19.12
N PRO A 41 -4.37 -6.50 -19.98
CA PRO A 41 -5.71 -7.06 -19.82
C PRO A 41 -5.86 -7.78 -18.48
N THR A 42 -6.83 -7.35 -17.68
CA THR A 42 -7.19 -7.96 -16.40
C THR A 42 -8.71 -8.11 -16.33
N THR A 43 -9.21 -9.23 -15.82
CA THR A 43 -10.65 -9.43 -15.55
C THR A 43 -10.93 -9.46 -14.05
N GLY A 44 -12.15 -9.08 -13.65
CA GLY A 44 -12.61 -9.23 -12.28
C GLY A 44 -12.54 -10.68 -11.82
N SER A 45 -12.92 -11.65 -12.68
CA SER A 45 -12.74 -13.09 -12.41
C SER A 45 -11.32 -13.46 -12.00
N GLN A 46 -10.30 -12.98 -12.72
CA GLN A 46 -8.90 -13.29 -12.41
C GLN A 46 -8.52 -12.79 -11.01
N LEU A 47 -8.86 -11.54 -10.70
CA LEU A 47 -8.57 -10.93 -9.40
C LEU A 47 -9.31 -11.69 -8.29
N LYS A 48 -10.62 -11.88 -8.42
CA LYS A 48 -11.44 -12.57 -7.41
C LYS A 48 -10.94 -13.98 -7.16
N ASN A 49 -10.65 -14.73 -8.23
CA ASN A 49 -10.20 -16.12 -8.11
C ASN A 49 -8.84 -16.25 -7.41
N SER A 50 -7.96 -15.26 -7.53
CA SER A 50 -6.65 -15.26 -6.85
C SER A 50 -6.75 -15.11 -5.33
N ILE A 51 -7.84 -14.50 -4.83
CA ILE A 51 -8.06 -14.20 -3.41
C ILE A 51 -9.03 -15.20 -2.77
N TYR A 52 -10.20 -15.39 -3.39
CA TYR A 52 -11.30 -16.18 -2.82
C TYR A 52 -11.45 -17.57 -3.46
N GLY A 53 -10.80 -17.81 -4.61
CA GLY A 53 -10.93 -19.04 -5.38
C GLY A 53 -12.05 -19.03 -6.43
N ALA A 54 -11.94 -19.94 -7.40
CA ALA A 54 -12.85 -20.02 -8.55
C ALA A 54 -14.31 -20.35 -8.16
N SER A 55 -14.51 -21.13 -7.10
CA SER A 55 -15.83 -21.58 -6.65
C SER A 55 -16.51 -20.64 -5.64
N TYR A 56 -15.85 -19.55 -5.22
CA TYR A 56 -16.44 -18.61 -4.27
C TYR A 56 -17.66 -17.91 -4.86
N ILE A 57 -18.73 -17.81 -4.08
CA ILE A 57 -19.96 -17.06 -4.38
C ILE A 57 -20.29 -16.19 -3.16
N GLY A 58 -20.40 -14.89 -3.34
CA GLY A 58 -20.71 -13.93 -2.29
C GLY A 58 -20.16 -12.53 -2.57
N ALA A 59 -20.45 -11.61 -1.66
CA ALA A 59 -19.88 -10.27 -1.65
C ALA A 59 -18.36 -10.33 -1.41
N THR A 60 -17.62 -9.40 -2.01
CA THR A 60 -16.17 -9.26 -1.80
C THR A 60 -15.86 -7.86 -1.27
N TYR A 61 -14.66 -7.67 -0.73
CA TYR A 61 -14.27 -6.41 -0.08
C TYR A 61 -13.05 -5.81 -0.77
N VAL A 62 -13.04 -4.49 -0.98
CA VAL A 62 -11.92 -3.78 -1.65
C VAL A 62 -10.59 -4.00 -0.91
N SER A 63 -10.61 -4.05 0.42
CA SER A 63 -9.44 -4.29 1.27
C SER A 63 -8.70 -5.59 0.95
N ASP A 64 -9.43 -6.62 0.53
CA ASP A 64 -8.84 -7.94 0.27
C ASP A 64 -8.03 -7.94 -1.03
N TYR A 65 -8.24 -6.95 -1.91
CA TYR A 65 -7.54 -6.82 -3.18
C TYR A 65 -6.21 -6.06 -3.07
N VAL A 66 -5.91 -5.35 -1.97
CA VAL A 66 -4.72 -4.46 -1.86
C VAL A 66 -3.43 -5.17 -2.27
N ALA A 67 -3.16 -6.34 -1.71
CA ALA A 67 -1.95 -7.12 -2.02
C ALA A 67 -1.94 -7.66 -3.46
N GLU A 68 -3.10 -8.01 -4.02
CA GLU A 68 -3.20 -8.48 -5.40
C GLU A 68 -3.01 -7.32 -6.38
N VAL A 69 -3.66 -6.17 -6.18
CA VAL A 69 -3.48 -4.96 -7.00
C VAL A 69 -2.01 -4.53 -7.05
N ALA A 70 -1.29 -4.62 -5.92
CA ALA A 70 0.14 -4.35 -5.87
C ALA A 70 0.97 -5.27 -6.78
N ARG A 71 0.58 -6.54 -6.98
CA ARG A 71 1.27 -7.46 -7.91
C ARG A 71 1.14 -7.03 -9.37
N HIS A 72 0.12 -6.25 -9.71
CA HIS A 72 -0.05 -5.63 -11.03
C HIS A 72 0.68 -4.29 -11.16
N GLY A 73 1.46 -3.87 -10.16
CA GLY A 73 2.18 -2.59 -10.18
C GLY A 73 1.24 -1.40 -10.02
N VAL A 74 0.17 -1.56 -9.26
CA VAL A 74 -0.83 -0.52 -8.95
C VAL A 74 -0.95 -0.39 -7.44
N ASP A 75 -1.01 0.84 -6.94
CA ASP A 75 -1.31 1.13 -5.55
C ASP A 75 -2.81 1.33 -5.38
N LEU A 76 -3.37 0.73 -4.34
CA LEU A 76 -4.77 0.82 -3.93
C LEU A 76 -4.78 1.16 -2.45
N HIS A 77 -5.31 2.33 -2.10
CA HIS A 77 -5.40 2.78 -0.72
C HIS A 77 -6.77 3.36 -0.43
N THR A 78 -7.17 3.32 0.85
CA THR A 78 -8.42 3.90 1.32
C THR A 78 -8.23 5.39 1.62
N VAL A 79 -9.22 6.21 1.24
CA VAL A 79 -9.35 7.60 1.68
C VAL A 79 -10.73 7.81 2.28
N ASP A 80 -10.77 8.10 3.57
CA ASP A 80 -11.99 8.35 4.32
C ASP A 80 -12.23 9.86 4.49
N GLY A 81 -13.50 10.27 4.61
CA GLY A 81 -13.85 11.63 4.95
C GLY A 81 -15.28 12.02 4.62
N GLU A 82 -15.63 13.27 4.87
CA GLU A 82 -16.95 13.80 4.49
C GLU A 82 -17.17 13.66 2.98
N MET A 83 -18.32 13.11 2.57
CA MET A 83 -18.58 12.77 1.17
C MET A 83 -18.41 13.96 0.21
N SER A 84 -18.78 15.17 0.64
CA SER A 84 -18.57 16.40 -0.14
C SER A 84 -17.09 16.70 -0.41
N THR A 85 -16.22 16.45 0.57
CA THR A 85 -14.76 16.53 0.44
C THR A 85 -14.25 15.40 -0.45
N LEU A 86 -14.80 14.19 -0.33
CA LEU A 86 -14.44 13.05 -1.17
C LEU A 86 -14.77 13.28 -2.65
N LEU A 87 -15.89 13.94 -2.99
CA LEU A 87 -16.17 14.32 -4.39
C LEU A 87 -15.11 15.27 -4.97
N SER A 88 -14.56 16.16 -4.13
CA SER A 88 -13.43 17.02 -4.53
C SER A 88 -12.15 16.20 -4.68
N ARG A 89 -11.91 15.24 -3.78
CA ARG A 89 -10.77 14.33 -3.85
C ARG A 89 -10.80 13.46 -5.11
N ILE A 90 -11.96 12.88 -5.47
CA ILE A 90 -12.14 12.12 -6.72
C ILE A 90 -11.68 12.94 -7.92
N ARG A 91 -12.08 14.22 -8.03
CA ARG A 91 -11.64 15.10 -9.12
C ARG A 91 -10.13 15.31 -9.12
N SER A 92 -9.53 15.49 -7.95
CA SER A 92 -8.08 15.65 -7.81
C SER A 92 -7.31 14.41 -8.26
N GLU A 93 -7.82 13.21 -7.96
CA GLU A 93 -7.24 11.94 -8.41
C GLU A 93 -7.39 11.78 -9.93
N LEU A 94 -8.59 12.03 -10.47
CA LEU A 94 -8.84 11.98 -11.91
C LEU A 94 -7.95 12.96 -12.69
N ALA A 95 -7.68 14.15 -12.13
CA ALA A 95 -6.76 15.14 -12.70
C ALA A 95 -5.30 14.65 -12.78
N GLN A 96 -4.92 13.70 -11.92
CA GLN A 96 -3.61 13.05 -11.91
C GLN A 96 -3.57 11.77 -12.76
N GLY A 97 -4.68 11.40 -13.40
CA GLY A 97 -4.78 10.16 -14.15
C GLY A 97 -5.08 8.94 -13.27
N HIS A 98 -5.57 9.13 -12.05
CA HIS A 98 -5.88 8.05 -11.12
C HIS A 98 -7.39 7.76 -11.13
N PRO A 99 -7.84 6.59 -11.61
CA PRO A 99 -9.23 6.19 -11.45
C PRO A 99 -9.54 5.90 -9.98
N VAL A 100 -10.80 6.08 -9.59
CA VAL A 100 -11.22 5.95 -8.19
C VAL A 100 -12.40 5.01 -8.08
N VAL A 101 -12.31 4.01 -7.22
CA VAL A 101 -13.42 3.11 -6.91
C VAL A 101 -14.22 3.67 -5.73
N ALA A 102 -15.54 3.49 -5.74
CA ALA A 102 -16.41 3.86 -4.61
C ALA A 102 -17.64 2.94 -4.55
N ALA A 103 -18.26 2.87 -3.38
CA ALA A 103 -19.52 2.18 -3.18
C ALA A 103 -20.70 3.16 -3.37
N GLU A 104 -21.72 2.74 -4.10
CA GLU A 104 -23.04 3.37 -4.11
C GLU A 104 -24.12 2.42 -3.58
N LEU A 105 -25.29 2.95 -3.24
CA LEU A 105 -26.49 2.16 -3.04
C LEU A 105 -26.80 1.42 -4.34
N ASP A 106 -26.98 0.10 -4.27
CA ASP A 106 -27.20 -0.75 -5.43
C ASP A 106 -28.48 -0.33 -6.18
N PRO A 107 -28.37 0.19 -7.42
CA PRO A 107 -29.51 0.68 -8.18
C PRO A 107 -30.34 -0.45 -8.81
N TYR A 108 -29.90 -1.71 -8.71
CA TYR A 108 -30.51 -2.89 -9.33
C TYR A 108 -31.39 -3.69 -8.38
N VAL A 109 -31.39 -3.34 -7.10
CA VAL A 109 -32.24 -3.96 -6.09
C VAL A 109 -33.05 -2.93 -5.33
N SER A 110 -34.00 -3.39 -4.51
CA SER A 110 -34.77 -2.49 -3.66
C SER A 110 -33.84 -1.77 -2.69
N ALA A 111 -33.96 -0.45 -2.59
CA ALA A 111 -33.24 0.37 -1.62
C ALA A 111 -33.44 -0.10 -0.16
N SER A 112 -34.53 -0.81 0.12
CA SER A 112 -34.81 -1.38 1.44
C SER A 112 -33.85 -2.50 1.85
N LEU A 113 -33.11 -3.09 0.91
CA LEU A 113 -32.12 -4.13 1.19
C LEU A 113 -30.78 -3.55 1.65
N ASP A 114 -30.55 -2.25 1.43
CA ASP A 114 -29.29 -1.55 1.71
C ASP A 114 -28.05 -2.23 1.11
N TRP A 115 -28.23 -2.90 -0.03
CA TRP A 115 -27.12 -3.48 -0.78
C TRP A 115 -26.30 -2.38 -1.42
N THR A 116 -25.02 -2.67 -1.61
CA THR A 116 -24.09 -1.75 -2.25
C THR A 116 -23.56 -2.30 -3.55
N HIS A 117 -23.35 -1.41 -4.50
CA HIS A 117 -22.74 -1.67 -5.78
C HIS A 117 -21.43 -0.89 -5.90
N MET A 118 -20.40 -1.51 -6.48
CA MET A 118 -19.12 -0.85 -6.69
C MET A 118 -19.02 -0.30 -8.09
N ILE A 119 -18.53 0.93 -8.19
CA ILE A 119 -18.35 1.67 -9.45
C ILE A 119 -16.93 2.23 -9.53
N ALA A 120 -16.46 2.54 -10.74
CA ALA A 120 -15.15 3.13 -10.97
C ALA A 120 -15.26 4.49 -11.67
N PHE A 121 -14.99 5.58 -10.95
CA PHE A 121 -14.90 6.93 -11.50
C PHE A 121 -13.73 7.05 -12.47
N TYR A 122 -14.00 7.60 -13.65
CA TYR A 122 -13.01 7.83 -14.70
C TYR A 122 -13.20 9.18 -15.43
N GLY A 123 -14.25 9.94 -15.12
CA GLY A 123 -14.51 11.23 -15.76
C GLY A 123 -15.11 12.26 -14.79
N CYS A 124 -14.88 13.54 -15.07
CA CYS A 124 -15.40 14.64 -14.28
C CYS A 124 -15.59 15.93 -15.09
N SER A 125 -16.50 16.77 -14.62
CA SER A 125 -16.57 18.19 -14.94
C SER A 125 -16.46 19.01 -13.66
N ALA A 126 -16.73 20.32 -13.73
CA ALA A 126 -16.81 21.15 -12.54
C ALA A 126 -17.94 20.72 -11.58
N THR A 127 -19.01 20.10 -12.09
CA THR A 127 -20.24 19.82 -11.31
C THR A 127 -20.75 18.39 -11.44
N THR A 128 -20.07 17.55 -12.22
CA THR A 128 -20.47 16.15 -12.45
C THR A 128 -19.27 15.22 -12.32
N LEU A 129 -19.56 13.98 -11.94
CA LEU A 129 -18.63 12.86 -12.01
C LEU A 129 -19.26 11.75 -12.87
N THR A 130 -18.41 11.04 -13.59
CA THR A 130 -18.76 9.93 -14.47
C THR A 130 -18.02 8.69 -14.01
N ALA A 131 -18.78 7.63 -13.75
CA ALA A 131 -18.26 6.33 -13.35
C ALA A 131 -18.63 5.25 -14.38
N MET A 132 -17.82 4.21 -14.46
CA MET A 132 -18.18 2.95 -15.07
C MET A 132 -19.03 2.16 -14.07
N ASP A 133 -20.20 1.72 -14.51
CA ASP A 133 -20.99 0.72 -13.82
C ASP A 133 -20.66 -0.67 -14.38
N PRO A 134 -20.02 -1.57 -13.59
CA PRO A 134 -19.62 -2.89 -14.06
C PRO A 134 -20.81 -3.84 -14.30
N TYR A 135 -22.00 -3.57 -13.76
CA TYR A 135 -23.15 -4.46 -13.94
C TYR A 135 -23.74 -4.35 -15.35
N ILE A 136 -23.85 -3.12 -15.87
CA ILE A 136 -24.35 -2.84 -17.23
C ILE A 136 -23.26 -2.50 -18.24
N ALA A 137 -22.01 -2.32 -17.80
CA ALA A 137 -20.87 -1.93 -18.63
C ALA A 137 -21.10 -0.61 -19.38
N GLN A 138 -21.68 0.36 -18.70
CA GLN A 138 -22.02 1.68 -19.26
C GLN A 138 -21.51 2.80 -18.37
N PRO A 139 -21.29 4.00 -18.94
CA PRO A 139 -21.01 5.18 -18.16
C PRO A 139 -22.27 5.68 -17.44
N VAL A 140 -22.11 6.04 -16.17
CA VAL A 140 -23.12 6.69 -15.34
C VAL A 140 -22.59 8.05 -14.93
N THR A 141 -23.22 9.12 -15.44
CA THR A 141 -22.88 10.50 -15.07
C THR A 141 -23.95 11.07 -14.17
N LYS A 142 -23.56 11.63 -13.02
CA LYS A 142 -24.47 12.33 -12.11
C LYS A 142 -23.87 13.65 -11.65
N SER A 143 -24.74 14.55 -11.18
CA SER A 143 -24.32 15.76 -10.48
C SER A 143 -23.73 15.41 -9.10
N ASP A 144 -22.95 16.31 -8.51
CA ASP A 144 -22.46 16.14 -7.13
C ASP A 144 -23.61 15.91 -6.15
N ALA A 145 -24.68 16.71 -6.28
CA ALA A 145 -25.86 16.59 -5.43
C ALA A 145 -26.53 15.21 -5.53
N ASP A 146 -26.45 14.56 -6.69
CA ASP A 146 -27.00 13.22 -6.87
C ASP A 146 -26.04 12.12 -6.40
N TRP A 147 -24.72 12.30 -6.58
CA TRP A 147 -23.72 11.40 -6.01
C TRP A 147 -23.78 11.38 -4.48
N LEU A 148 -23.95 12.54 -3.83
CA LEU A 148 -24.11 12.64 -2.38
C LEU A 148 -25.30 11.84 -1.83
N LYS A 149 -26.33 11.55 -2.65
CA LYS A 149 -27.50 10.77 -2.22
C LYS A 149 -27.27 9.27 -2.25
N VAL A 150 -26.34 8.81 -3.10
CA VAL A 150 -26.18 7.39 -3.41
C VAL A 150 -24.86 6.80 -2.94
N LEU A 151 -23.78 7.60 -2.85
CA LEU A 151 -22.50 7.10 -2.36
C LEU A 151 -22.59 6.69 -0.89
N LYS A 152 -21.85 5.64 -0.52
CA LYS A 152 -21.91 4.99 0.79
C LYS A 152 -20.56 5.05 1.51
N TYR A 153 -20.62 4.74 2.80
CA TYR A 153 -19.49 4.53 3.72
C TYR A 153 -18.56 5.70 4.02
N ASN A 154 -18.65 6.83 3.29
CA ASN A 154 -17.70 7.94 3.47
C ASN A 154 -16.25 7.51 3.18
N GLU A 155 -16.08 6.58 2.24
CA GLU A 155 -14.79 6.04 1.82
C GLU A 155 -14.72 6.01 0.28
N ILE A 156 -13.53 6.26 -0.25
CA ILE A 156 -13.18 6.03 -1.66
C ILE A 156 -11.85 5.30 -1.73
N TRP A 157 -11.59 4.66 -2.87
CA TRP A 157 -10.37 3.91 -3.11
C TRP A 157 -9.71 4.35 -4.41
N PRO A 158 -8.84 5.37 -4.37
CA PRO A 158 -8.03 5.76 -5.52
C PRO A 158 -7.08 4.63 -5.91
N LEU A 159 -6.89 4.45 -7.22
CA LEU A 159 -5.86 3.59 -7.77
C LEU A 159 -4.87 4.43 -8.55
N SER A 160 -3.59 4.26 -8.26
CA SER A 160 -2.52 4.91 -9.00
C SER A 160 -1.54 3.85 -9.50
N LYS A 161 -0.96 4.08 -10.68
CA LYS A 161 0.14 3.20 -11.12
C LYS A 161 1.25 3.34 -10.09
N GLN A 162 1.72 2.24 -9.52
CA GLN A 162 2.94 2.32 -8.73
C GLN A 162 4.01 2.94 -9.63
N PRO A 163 4.82 3.88 -9.11
CA PRO A 163 5.93 4.43 -9.86
C PRO A 163 6.67 3.27 -10.50
N SER A 164 6.71 3.22 -11.83
CA SER A 164 7.13 2.05 -12.61
C SER A 164 8.41 1.48 -12.02
N ALA A 165 8.27 0.39 -11.24
CA ALA A 165 9.27 -0.11 -10.29
C ALA A 165 10.34 0.94 -9.99
N LEU A 166 10.02 1.95 -9.16
CA LEU A 166 10.87 3.08 -8.76
C LEU A 166 12.25 2.97 -9.42
N VAL A 167 12.39 3.58 -10.62
CA VAL A 167 13.49 3.33 -11.56
C VAL A 167 14.74 3.01 -10.77
N LYS A 168 15.21 1.75 -10.81
CA LYS A 168 16.36 1.28 -10.00
C LYS A 168 17.46 2.32 -10.10
N HIS A 169 17.53 3.19 -9.10
CA HIS A 169 18.42 4.32 -9.14
C HIS A 169 19.59 3.92 -8.28
N VAL A 170 20.69 3.57 -8.92
CA VAL A 170 21.95 3.40 -8.23
C VAL A 170 22.35 4.79 -7.71
N PRO A 171 22.44 5.01 -6.39
CA PRO A 171 22.80 6.31 -5.86
C PRO A 171 24.14 6.78 -6.43
N ALA A 172 24.31 8.09 -6.62
CA ALA A 172 25.50 8.64 -7.26
C ALA A 172 26.80 8.12 -6.61
N GLY A 173 27.71 7.57 -7.43
CA GLY A 173 29.00 7.02 -6.98
C GLY A 173 28.95 5.58 -6.46
N TRP A 174 27.77 4.99 -6.29
CA TRP A 174 27.62 3.58 -5.95
C TRP A 174 27.72 2.70 -7.20
N LYS A 175 27.99 1.41 -7.01
CA LYS A 175 28.06 0.42 -8.08
C LYS A 175 27.11 -0.74 -7.80
N ASP A 176 26.31 -1.10 -8.78
CA ASP A 176 25.40 -2.24 -8.69
C ASP A 176 25.78 -3.31 -9.73
N ASP A 177 25.99 -4.55 -9.30
CA ASP A 177 26.29 -5.69 -10.17
C ASP A 177 25.06 -6.59 -10.44
N GLY A 178 23.88 -6.16 -9.98
CA GLY A 178 22.63 -6.92 -10.09
C GLY A 178 22.31 -7.76 -8.86
N THR A 179 23.29 -8.06 -8.00
CA THR A 179 23.14 -8.83 -6.76
C THR A 179 23.61 -8.05 -5.53
N THR A 180 24.65 -7.25 -5.70
CA THR A 180 25.35 -6.50 -4.67
C THR A 180 25.42 -5.03 -5.07
N LEU A 181 25.04 -4.18 -4.14
CA LEU A 181 25.17 -2.73 -4.26
C LEU A 181 26.35 -2.28 -3.38
N THR A 182 27.42 -1.80 -4.02
CA THR A 182 28.67 -1.39 -3.37
C THR A 182 28.73 0.12 -3.25
N ALA A 183 28.82 0.61 -2.02
CA ALA A 183 28.94 2.03 -1.71
C ALA A 183 30.38 2.57 -1.92
N PRO A 184 30.58 3.89 -2.09
CA PRO A 184 31.91 4.50 -2.25
C PRO A 184 32.92 4.18 -1.13
N ASN A 185 32.44 3.83 0.07
CA ASN A 185 33.27 3.43 1.20
C ASN A 185 33.64 1.93 1.22
N GLY A 186 33.30 1.18 0.17
CA GLY A 186 33.62 -0.24 0.01
C GLY A 186 32.72 -1.21 0.79
N LYS A 187 31.72 -0.70 1.52
CA LYS A 187 30.70 -1.54 2.17
C LYS A 187 29.63 -1.95 1.16
N VAL A 188 29.02 -3.10 1.40
CA VAL A 188 28.07 -3.71 0.47
C VAL A 188 26.68 -3.82 1.08
N VAL A 189 25.67 -3.69 0.24
CA VAL A 189 24.25 -3.88 0.53
C VAL A 189 23.73 -4.96 -0.41
N VAL A 190 23.01 -5.94 0.12
CA VAL A 190 22.57 -7.13 -0.64
C VAL A 190 21.07 -7.40 -0.43
N LYS A 191 20.51 -8.31 -1.23
CA LYS A 191 19.14 -8.84 -1.07
C LYS A 191 18.09 -7.72 -0.97
N GLY A 192 17.16 -7.84 -0.02
CA GLY A 192 16.06 -6.89 0.17
C GLY A 192 16.55 -5.47 0.49
N PHE A 193 17.66 -5.29 1.20
CA PHE A 193 18.18 -3.95 1.49
C PHE A 193 18.67 -3.25 0.22
N ARG A 194 19.29 -3.99 -0.69
CA ARG A 194 19.67 -3.47 -2.00
C ARG A 194 18.42 -3.05 -2.77
N ASP A 195 17.42 -3.91 -2.84
CA ASP A 195 16.19 -3.61 -3.57
C ASP A 195 15.47 -2.40 -2.97
N TYR A 196 15.47 -2.25 -1.64
CA TYR A 196 14.95 -1.08 -0.94
C TYR A 196 15.66 0.20 -1.37
N ILE A 197 17.00 0.25 -1.28
CA ILE A 197 17.79 1.42 -1.67
C ILE A 197 17.55 1.82 -3.13
N LEU A 198 17.56 0.85 -4.04
CA LEU A 198 17.40 1.11 -5.47
C LEU A 198 16.01 1.65 -5.82
N THR A 199 15.02 1.38 -4.97
CA THR A 199 13.64 1.80 -5.20
C THR A 199 13.26 3.03 -4.37
N HIS A 200 13.85 3.30 -3.21
CA HIS A 200 13.33 4.35 -2.31
C HIS A 200 14.02 5.71 -2.43
N GLY A 201 14.60 6.03 -3.59
CA GLY A 201 15.22 7.36 -3.83
C GLY A 201 16.33 7.70 -2.84
N TRP A 202 17.21 6.74 -2.56
CA TRP A 202 18.20 6.81 -1.48
C TRP A 202 19.22 7.94 -1.68
N ASP A 203 19.49 8.71 -0.62
CA ASP A 203 20.53 9.74 -0.61
C ASP A 203 21.91 9.08 -0.74
N SER A 204 22.68 9.48 -1.75
CA SER A 204 24.02 8.94 -2.01
C SER A 204 25.01 9.13 -0.85
N ASP A 205 24.76 10.11 0.03
CA ASP A 205 25.59 10.38 1.22
C ASP A 205 25.21 9.56 2.45
N ASP A 206 24.06 8.86 2.44
CA ASP A 206 23.67 7.95 3.50
C ASP A 206 24.37 6.59 3.36
N LEU A 207 25.68 6.62 3.59
CA LEU A 207 26.57 5.48 3.39
C LEU A 207 26.41 4.41 4.49
N PRO A 208 26.45 3.11 4.14
CA PRO A 208 26.45 2.03 5.10
C PRO A 208 27.68 2.11 6.01
N LEU A 209 27.47 2.01 7.32
CA LEU A 209 28.53 1.98 8.33
C LEU A 209 29.04 0.55 8.57
N GLU A 210 28.20 -0.44 8.30
CA GLU A 210 28.46 -1.87 8.44
C GLU A 210 27.85 -2.64 7.26
N ASN A 211 28.25 -3.91 7.07
CA ASN A 211 27.54 -4.83 6.18
C ASN A 211 26.29 -5.38 6.90
N GLU A 212 25.33 -5.96 6.17
CA GLU A 212 24.16 -6.65 6.75
C GLU A 212 24.57 -7.67 7.81
N GLN A 213 23.85 -7.68 8.95
CA GLN A 213 24.08 -8.56 10.08
C GLN A 213 22.78 -9.23 10.50
N GLY A 214 22.83 -10.53 10.80
CA GLY A 214 21.76 -11.21 11.53
C GLY A 214 21.83 -10.86 13.02
N VAL A 215 20.70 -10.53 13.63
CA VAL A 215 20.60 -10.22 15.06
C VAL A 215 19.45 -10.98 15.71
N ALA A 216 19.65 -11.39 16.96
CA ALA A 216 18.63 -12.11 17.73
C ALA A 216 17.44 -11.21 18.11
N GLN A 217 17.67 -9.90 18.19
CA GLN A 217 16.67 -8.88 18.45
C GLN A 217 17.03 -7.66 17.59
N LEU A 218 16.08 -7.18 16.77
CA LEU A 218 16.27 -6.00 15.93
C LEU A 218 16.35 -4.73 16.79
N GLU A 219 15.27 -4.46 17.53
CA GLU A 219 15.11 -3.28 18.37
C GLU A 219 14.84 -3.64 19.83
N VAL A 220 15.47 -2.94 20.77
CA VAL A 220 15.19 -3.04 22.20
C VAL A 220 13.85 -2.40 22.53
N GLY A 221 13.53 -1.28 21.89
CA GLY A 221 12.27 -0.56 22.07
C GLY A 221 11.06 -1.29 21.49
N ASN A 222 11.26 -2.27 20.61
CA ASN A 222 10.20 -3.04 19.98
C ASN A 222 10.49 -4.56 20.03
N PRO A 223 10.37 -5.20 21.21
CA PRO A 223 10.67 -6.62 21.37
C PRO A 223 9.79 -7.53 20.50
N GLY A 224 8.60 -7.07 20.09
CA GLY A 224 7.66 -7.84 19.25
C GLY A 224 8.17 -8.15 17.84
N LEU A 225 9.18 -7.41 17.34
CA LEU A 225 9.80 -7.69 16.05
C LEU A 225 10.64 -8.99 16.06
N GLY A 226 11.13 -9.39 17.24
CA GLY A 226 12.07 -10.50 17.38
C GLY A 226 13.38 -10.29 16.62
N GLY A 227 13.96 -11.40 16.17
CA GLY A 227 15.21 -11.42 15.42
C GLY A 227 15.03 -11.22 13.91
N GLY A 228 16.12 -10.85 13.25
CA GLY A 228 16.10 -10.50 11.84
C GLY A 228 17.47 -10.11 11.28
N SER A 229 17.46 -9.40 10.16
CA SER A 229 18.64 -8.77 9.57
C SER A 229 18.59 -7.26 9.80
N ARG A 230 19.74 -6.62 10.00
CA ARG A 230 19.87 -5.17 10.00
C ARG A 230 21.12 -4.69 9.29
N GLN A 231 21.07 -3.46 8.80
CA GLN A 231 22.24 -2.74 8.30
C GLN A 231 22.11 -1.26 8.65
N ARG A 232 23.13 -0.73 9.34
CA ARG A 232 23.17 0.69 9.71
C ARG A 232 23.86 1.53 8.65
N PHE A 233 23.27 2.68 8.38
CA PHE A 233 23.76 3.74 7.52
C PHE A 233 24.04 4.98 8.38
N ARG A 234 24.52 6.07 7.76
CA ARG A 234 24.87 7.31 8.48
C ARG A 234 23.66 7.99 9.11
N ARG A 235 22.49 7.91 8.47
CA ARG A 235 21.25 8.57 8.87
C ARG A 235 20.14 7.56 9.16
N THR A 236 20.12 6.44 8.45
CA THR A 236 19.06 5.43 8.55
C THR A 236 19.59 4.08 9.04
N THR A 237 18.71 3.23 9.58
CA THR A 237 18.98 1.80 9.76
C THR A 237 17.90 1.04 9.02
N LEU A 238 18.29 0.13 8.13
CA LEU A 238 17.35 -0.78 7.47
C LEU A 238 17.30 -2.10 8.24
N GLU A 239 16.09 -2.61 8.39
CA GLU A 239 15.80 -3.83 9.13
C GLU A 239 14.87 -4.73 8.34
N TRP A 240 14.92 -6.02 8.63
CA TRP A 240 14.04 -7.04 8.06
C TRP A 240 13.78 -8.13 9.08
N SER A 241 12.54 -8.60 9.18
CA SER A 241 12.18 -9.76 10.01
C SER A 241 11.27 -10.72 9.25
N PRO A 242 11.05 -11.96 9.73
CA PRO A 242 10.10 -12.89 9.10
C PRO A 242 8.67 -12.37 9.00
N THR A 243 8.29 -11.39 9.84
CA THR A 243 6.95 -10.81 9.89
C THR A 243 6.86 -9.43 9.24
N HIS A 244 7.99 -8.80 8.90
CA HIS A 244 8.04 -7.46 8.32
C HIS A 244 9.01 -7.41 7.12
N PRO A 245 8.57 -6.99 5.92
CA PRO A 245 9.47 -6.74 4.80
C PRO A 245 10.45 -5.62 5.15
N VAL A 246 11.48 -5.38 4.33
CA VAL A 246 12.51 -4.37 4.63
C VAL A 246 11.88 -3.02 4.99
N PHE A 247 12.29 -2.47 6.13
CA PHE A 247 11.76 -1.22 6.70
C PHE A 247 12.88 -0.39 7.33
N GLU A 248 12.63 0.90 7.54
CA GLU A 248 13.50 1.76 8.34
C GLU A 248 13.20 1.56 9.83
N ALA A 249 14.24 1.36 10.65
CA ALA A 249 14.10 1.21 12.09
C ALA A 249 13.34 2.38 12.73
N TRP A 250 12.58 2.12 13.79
CA TRP A 250 11.90 3.12 14.60
C TRP A 250 12.89 3.87 15.50
N THR A 251 13.82 4.61 14.89
CA THR A 251 14.98 5.24 15.54
C THR A 251 14.62 6.08 16.78
N GLY A 252 13.50 6.82 16.74
CA GLY A 252 13.03 7.59 17.89
C GLY A 252 12.64 6.72 19.09
N GLN A 253 11.90 5.63 18.84
CA GLN A 253 11.49 4.67 19.87
C GLN A 253 12.70 3.92 20.44
N GLU A 254 13.61 3.49 19.56
CA GLU A 254 14.83 2.78 19.98
C GLU A 254 15.73 3.66 20.83
N LEU A 255 15.94 4.93 20.44
CA LEU A 255 16.73 5.88 21.23
C LEU A 255 16.15 6.07 22.63
N MET A 256 14.83 6.27 22.74
CA MET A 256 14.16 6.42 24.04
C MET A 256 14.34 5.17 24.92
N ALA A 257 14.21 3.98 24.35
CA ALA A 257 14.39 2.71 25.07
C ALA A 257 15.84 2.55 25.57
N LEU A 258 16.82 2.85 24.71
CA LEU A 258 18.24 2.78 25.06
C LEU A 258 18.61 3.80 26.15
N GLU A 259 18.07 5.01 26.11
CA GLU A 259 18.27 6.00 27.17
C GLU A 259 17.68 5.54 28.51
N GLN A 260 16.49 4.94 28.51
CA GLN A 260 15.89 4.38 29.72
C GLN A 260 16.75 3.26 30.29
N MET A 261 17.23 2.36 29.43
CA MET A 261 18.13 1.28 29.82
C MET A 261 19.44 1.81 30.39
N GLY A 262 20.03 2.84 29.77
CA GLY A 262 21.25 3.49 30.27
C GLY A 262 21.06 4.13 31.65
N ARG A 263 19.91 4.80 31.88
CA ARG A 263 19.55 5.33 33.20
C ARG A 263 19.40 4.23 34.24
N GLN A 264 18.78 3.10 33.88
CA GLN A 264 18.61 1.96 34.77
C GLN A 264 19.95 1.32 35.16
N LEU A 265 20.79 1.01 34.17
CA LEU A 265 22.12 0.43 34.39
C LEU A 265 23.02 1.34 35.24
N THR A 266 22.89 2.67 35.06
CA THR A 266 23.61 3.65 35.88
C THR A 266 23.21 3.52 37.36
N LYS A 267 21.91 3.44 37.65
CA LYS A 267 21.40 3.26 39.02
C LYS A 267 21.85 1.94 39.64
N GLU A 268 21.82 0.85 38.87
CA GLU A 268 22.26 -0.47 39.34
C GLU A 268 23.75 -0.48 39.68
N ARG A 269 24.59 0.08 38.80
CA ARG A 269 26.03 0.22 39.04
C ARG A 269 26.31 0.99 40.33
N ASP A 270 25.62 2.10 40.55
CA ASP A 270 25.84 2.94 41.74
C ASP A 270 25.38 2.24 43.02
N THR A 271 24.30 1.46 42.93
CA THR A 271 23.84 0.58 44.03
C THR A 271 24.90 -0.48 44.38
N LEU A 272 25.45 -1.16 43.37
CA LEU A 272 26.49 -2.18 43.58
C LEU A 272 27.78 -1.58 44.17
N LYS A 273 28.18 -0.37 43.75
CA LYS A 273 29.33 0.34 44.32
C LYS A 273 29.14 0.69 45.80
N ALA A 274 27.94 1.15 46.17
CA ALA A 274 27.62 1.46 47.57
C ALA A 274 27.68 0.19 48.44
N GLN A 275 27.12 -0.92 47.95
CA GLN A 275 27.16 -2.22 48.63
C GLN A 275 28.61 -2.68 48.86
N LEU A 276 29.45 -2.65 47.82
CA LEU A 276 30.84 -3.05 47.94
C LEU A 276 31.61 -2.21 48.97
N THR A 277 31.37 -0.90 49.01
CA THR A 277 32.00 0.00 49.99
C THR A 277 31.58 -0.33 51.42
N SER A 278 30.31 -0.68 51.62
CA SER A 278 29.78 -1.05 52.94
C SER A 278 30.27 -2.41 53.47
N THR A 279 30.70 -3.33 52.61
CA THR A 279 31.22 -4.65 53.01
C THR A 279 32.67 -4.59 53.51
N HIS A 280 33.39 -3.50 53.24
CA HIS A 280 34.79 -3.30 53.66
C HIS A 280 34.96 -2.31 54.82
N ALA A 281 33.88 -1.77 55.37
CA ALA A 281 33.87 -0.90 56.55
C ALA A 281 33.49 -1.72 57.80
#